data_AF-A0A1W9WV04-F1
#
_entry.id   AF-A0A1W9WV04-F1
#
_cell.length_a   1.000
_cell.length_b   1.000
_cell.length_c   1.000
_cell.angle_alpha   90.00
_cell.angle_beta   90.00
_cell.angle_gamma   90.00
#
_symmetry.space_group_name_H-M   'P 1'
#
loop_
_entity.id
_entity.type
_entity.pdbx_description
1 polymer ?
#
loop_
_entity_poly.entity_id
_entity_poly.type
_entity_poly.pdbx_seq_one_letter_code
_entity_poly.pdbx_strand_id
1 'polypeptide(L)' 'MAIERTLSIIKPDAVAKNLIGEIDSRFEKGGLRIIAAKMLHLTREQAEGFYAVDLPTNSLIGNG' A
#
# COMPACT_ATOMS: atom_id res chain seq x y z
N MET A 1 -20.66 -15.14 -3.22
CA MET A 1 -19.37 -14.62 -2.70
C MET A 1 -19.63 -13.26 -2.08
N ALA A 2 -19.00 -12.96 -0.93
CA ALA A 2 -19.10 -11.64 -0.31
C ALA A 2 -18.33 -10.61 -1.14
N ILE A 3 -18.71 -9.33 -1.06
CA ILE A 3 -17.96 -8.25 -1.68
C ILE A 3 -16.69 -8.01 -0.86
N GLU A 4 -15.54 -8.29 -1.45
CA GLU A 4 -14.24 -8.04 -0.82
C GLU A 4 -13.73 -6.64 -1.18
N ARG A 5 -12.93 -6.08 -0.27
CA ARG A 5 -12.25 -4.80 -0.46
C ARG A 5 -10.77 -5.02 -0.21
N THR A 6 -9.94 -4.45 -1.08
CA THR A 6 -8.50 -4.48 -0.94
C THR A 6 -7.94 -3.06 -1.01
N LEU A 7 -6.79 -2.86 -0.37
CA LEU A 7 -6.04 -1.62 -0.45
C LEU A 7 -4.96 -1.79 -1.51
N SER A 8 -4.90 -0.88 -2.48
CA SER A 8 -3.82 -0.79 -3.45
C SER A 8 -3.07 0.53 -3.29
N ILE A 9 -1.74 0.49 -3.39
CA ILE A 9 -0.86 1.65 -3.22
C ILE A 9 -0.09 1.86 -4.51
N ILE A 10 -0.26 3.03 -5.13
CA ILE A 10 0.56 3.48 -6.25
C ILE A 10 1.81 4.16 -5.69
N LYS A 11 2.97 3.54 -5.92
CA LYS A 11 4.26 4.03 -5.43
C LYS A 11 4.69 5.33 -6.13
N PRO A 12 5.57 6.15 -5.50
CA PRO A 12 5.96 7.46 -6.03
C PRO A 12 6.63 7.41 -7.40
N ASP A 13 7.27 6.29 -7.77
CA ASP A 13 7.88 6.11 -9.09
C ASP A 13 6.82 6.08 -10.22
N ALA A 14 5.68 5.42 -9.99
CA ALA A 14 4.58 5.38 -10.96
C ALA A 14 3.84 6.72 -11.02
N VAL A 15 3.72 7.42 -9.90
CA VAL A 15 3.16 8.79 -9.85
C VAL A 15 4.05 9.75 -10.65
N ALA A 16 5.37 9.71 -10.46
CA ALA A 16 6.33 10.55 -11.18
C ALA A 16 6.33 10.29 -12.70
N LYS A 17 5.94 9.09 -13.12
CA LYS A 17 5.76 8.70 -14.53
C LYS A 17 4.36 9.00 -15.08
N ASN A 18 3.48 9.64 -14.31
CA ASN A 18 2.10 9.94 -14.67
C ASN A 18 1.25 8.69 -15.02
N LEU A 19 1.52 7.54 -14.38
CA LEU A 19 0.88 6.26 -14.71
C LEU A 19 -0.44 5.99 -13.95
N ILE A 20 -0.92 6.92 -13.11
CA ILE A 20 -2.08 6.70 -12.23
C ILE A 20 -3.31 6.27 -13.04
N GLY A 21 -3.67 7.04 -14.08
CA GLY A 21 -4.87 6.74 -14.88
C GLY A 21 -4.79 5.42 -15.64
N GLU A 22 -3.59 5.01 -16.06
CA GLU A 22 -3.39 3.72 -16.73
C GLU A 22 -3.58 2.55 -15.75
N ILE A 23 -3.08 2.70 -14.52
CA ILE A 23 -3.26 1.73 -13.44
C ILE A 23 -4.74 1.62 -13.05
N ASP A 24 -5.41 2.74 -12.84
CA ASP A 24 -6.85 2.77 -12.51
C ASP A 24 -7.68 2.10 -13.59
N SER A 25 -7.41 2.45 -14.87
CA SER A 25 -8.06 1.83 -16.03
C SER A 25 -7.88 0.31 -16.06
N ARG A 26 -6.73 -0.20 -15.62
CA ARG A 26 -6.48 -1.65 -15.56
C ARG A 26 -7.34 -2.32 -14.49
N PHE A 27 -7.53 -1.70 -13.33
CA PHE A 27 -8.41 -2.23 -12.29
C PHE A 27 -9.86 -2.28 -12.75
N GLU A 28 -10.35 -1.20 -13.38
CA GLU A 28 -11.72 -1.12 -13.90
C GLU A 28 -11.96 -2.13 -15.02
N LYS A 29 -11.03 -2.27 -15.97
CA LYS A 29 -11.09 -3.30 -17.03
C LYS A 29 -11.05 -4.72 -16.46
N GLY A 30 -10.43 -4.91 -15.30
CA GLY A 30 -10.42 -6.18 -14.55
C GLY A 30 -11.70 -6.45 -13.76
N GLY A 31 -12.70 -5.56 -13.82
CA GLY A 31 -13.96 -5.69 -13.10
C GLY A 31 -13.92 -5.23 -11.64
N LEU A 32 -12.83 -4.60 -11.20
CA LEU A 32 -12.76 -3.98 -9.87
C LEU A 32 -13.35 -2.57 -9.91
N ARG A 33 -13.90 -2.12 -8.79
CA ARG A 33 -14.40 -0.76 -8.62
C ARG A 33 -13.54 -0.01 -7.61
N ILE A 34 -13.00 1.14 -8.02
CA ILE A 34 -12.33 2.06 -7.10
C ILE A 34 -13.40 2.79 -6.29
N ILE A 35 -13.47 2.52 -4.99
CA ILE A 35 -14.48 3.11 -4.10
C ILE A 35 -13.98 4.35 -3.34
N ALA A 36 -12.65 4.50 -3.24
CA ALA A 36 -11.99 5.61 -2.57
C ALA A 36 -10.54 5.71 -3.09
N ALA A 37 -10.02 6.93 -3.19
CA ALA A 37 -8.63 7.20 -3.52
C ALA A 37 -8.15 8.42 -2.73
N LYS A 38 -6.87 8.40 -2.31
CA LYS A 38 -6.24 9.51 -1.61
C LYS A 38 -4.78 9.61 -2.02
N MET A 39 -4.37 10.80 -2.49
CA MET A 39 -2.96 11.10 -2.73
C MET A 39 -2.34 11.67 -1.48
N LEU A 40 -1.20 11.11 -1.07
CA LEU A 40 -0.47 11.50 0.13
C LEU A 40 1.02 11.59 -0.19
N HIS A 41 1.68 12.62 0.30
CA HIS A 41 3.13 12.62 0.49
C HIS A 41 3.41 12.13 1.90
N LEU A 42 3.83 10.88 2.02
CA LEU A 42 4.18 10.30 3.32
C LEU A 42 5.53 10.83 3.77
N THR A 43 5.64 11.17 5.06
CA THR A 43 6.96 11.34 5.68
C THR A 43 7.63 9.97 5.82
N ARG A 44 8.94 9.98 6.07
CA ARG A 44 9.70 8.74 6.24
C ARG A 44 9.16 7.87 7.37
N GLU A 45 8.85 8.49 8.51
CA GLU A 45 8.30 7.81 9.70
C GLU A 45 6.94 7.17 9.38
N GLN A 46 6.10 7.84 8.60
CA GLN A 46 4.81 7.30 8.16
C GLN A 46 5.01 6.10 7.23
N ALA A 47 5.92 6.20 6.26
CA ALA A 47 6.22 5.11 5.35
C ALA A 47 6.80 3.89 6.07
N GLU A 48 7.69 4.10 7.04
CA GLU A 48 8.25 3.05 7.89
C GLU A 48 7.16 2.37 8.74
N GLY A 49 6.22 3.14 9.30
CA GLY A 49 5.06 2.57 10.00
C GLY A 49 4.11 1.75 9.11
N PHE A 50 3.97 2.09 7.83
CA PHE A 50 3.16 1.30 6.87
C PHE A 50 3.80 -0.05 6.51
N TYR A 51 5.13 -0.16 6.55
CA TYR A 51 5.87 -1.38 6.24
C TYR A 51 6.42 -2.10 7.47
N ALA A 52 6.16 -1.58 8.68
CA ALA A 52 6.39 -2.27 9.94
C ALA A 52 5.38 -3.42 10.06
N VAL A 53 5.57 -4.46 9.25
CA VAL A 53 5.01 -5.78 9.50
C VAL A 53 5.70 -6.29 10.75
N ASP A 54 4.94 -6.72 11.75
CA ASP A 54 5.43 -7.27 13.01
C ASP A 54 6.54 -8.31 12.75
N LEU A 55 7.79 -7.85 12.76
CA LEU A 55 8.93 -8.73 12.88
C LEU A 55 8.88 -9.21 14.34
N PRO A 56 8.76 -10.52 14.59
CA PRO A 56 8.85 -11.02 15.95
C PRO A 56 10.18 -10.54 16.49
N THR A 57 10.11 -9.64 17.48
CA THR A 57 11.30 -9.21 18.21
C THR A 57 11.91 -10.49 18.75
N ASN A 58 13.09 -10.84 18.22
CA ASN A 58 13.88 -11.95 18.69
C ASN A 58 14.27 -11.65 20.14
N SER A 59 13.40 -12.00 21.09
CA SER A 59 13.68 -11.98 22.53
C SER A 59 14.54 -13.19 22.93
N LEU A 60 15.58 -13.46 22.15
CA LEU A 60 16.67 -14.36 22.50
C LEU A 60 17.96 -13.55 22.58
N ILE A 61 18.04 -12.69 23.62
CA ILE A 61 19.28 -12.38 24.34
C ILE A 61 18.90 -11.70 25.66
N GLY A 62 18.65 -12.52 26.68
CA GLY A 62 18.63 -12.10 28.07
C GLY A 62 19.40 -13.14 28.85
N ASN A 63 20.69 -12.88 29.05
CA ASN A 63 21.51 -13.60 30.01
C ASN A 63 20.85 -13.52 31.39
N GLY A 64 20.71 -14.68 32.03
CA GLY A 64 20.30 -14.87 33.41
C GLY A 64 20.62 -16.31 33.81
#